data_AF-A0A493TE14-F1
#
_entry.id   AF-A0A493TE14-F1
#
_cell.length_a   1.000
_cell.length_b   1.000
_cell.length_c   1.000
_cell.angle_alpha   90.00
_cell.angle_beta   90.00
_cell.angle_gamma   90.00
#
_symmetry.space_group_name_H-M   'P 1'
#
loop_
_entity.id
_entity.type
_entity.pdbx_description
1 polymer ?
#
loop_
_entity_poly.entity_id
_entity_poly.type
_entity_poly.pdbx_seq_one_letter_code
_entity_poly.pdbx_strand_id
1 'polypeptide(L)'
;MEAERGLLPALLLVLLAAGGQQPGAADYCSWRGSGLSWEPRSRAVEQVHLRCTEGSLEWMYPARALRVVLEPNLSSAQHTTVCIKPASDFQGASIYVERAGRLHLVASPQKDISRRTASFQYELLGNQSAAGPDFKKMTLVKATCRPCDNVELLMAICSSDFVVKGSIRNVSHDSENHMSQVDVNVQKVYRQKNRIFQQDEASGEWRGPIRTLLQCKVKKGTGDFLFTGNEHFGEAWLGCAPRFKDFSFIYHAARERRANPCEFQLN
;
A
#
# COMPACT_ATOMS: atom_id res chain seq x y z
N MET A 1 -3.02 -28.81 41.69
CA MET A 1 -3.24 -29.03 40.25
C MET A 1 -4.14 -27.91 39.75
N GLU A 2 -3.58 -26.73 39.54
CA GLU A 2 -4.28 -25.65 38.83
C GLU A 2 -3.82 -25.70 37.38
N ALA A 3 -4.74 -26.04 36.49
CA ALA A 3 -4.50 -26.00 35.06
C ALA A 3 -4.48 -24.53 34.63
N GLU A 4 -3.30 -24.06 34.19
CA GLU A 4 -3.18 -22.79 33.47
C GLU A 4 -4.17 -22.79 32.30
N ARG A 5 -5.21 -21.97 32.39
CA ARG A 5 -6.08 -21.64 31.28
C ARG A 5 -5.26 -20.80 30.30
N GLY A 6 -4.52 -21.47 29.41
CA GLY A 6 -3.88 -20.83 28.27
C GLY A 6 -4.93 -20.02 27.50
N LEU A 7 -4.82 -18.68 27.56
CA LEU A 7 -5.58 -17.80 26.69
C LEU A 7 -5.18 -18.15 25.25
N LEU A 8 -6.09 -18.75 24.50
CA LEU A 8 -5.90 -18.92 23.06
C LEU A 8 -5.73 -17.53 22.43
N PRO A 9 -4.73 -17.33 21.55
CA PRO A 9 -4.53 -16.05 20.87
C PRO A 9 -5.76 -15.72 20.03
N ALA A 10 -6.20 -14.45 20.08
CA ALA A 10 -7.33 -14.01 19.27
C ALA A 10 -6.96 -14.03 17.77
N LEU A 11 -7.92 -14.36 16.91
CA LEU A 11 -7.73 -14.53 15.47
C LEU A 11 -8.53 -13.50 14.67
N LEU A 12 -7.89 -12.84 13.71
CA LEU A 12 -8.56 -11.94 12.78
C LEU A 12 -8.50 -12.56 11.37
N LEU A 13 -9.66 -12.90 10.82
CA LEU A 13 -9.79 -13.54 9.51
C LEU A 13 -10.22 -12.50 8.49
N VAL A 14 -9.47 -12.32 7.41
CA VAL A 14 -9.85 -11.44 6.29
C VAL A 14 -10.23 -12.29 5.08
N LEU A 15 -11.39 -12.00 4.52
CA LEU A 15 -12.00 -12.69 3.40
C LEU A 15 -12.38 -11.74 2.28
N LEU A 16 -12.23 -12.20 1.05
CA LEU A 16 -12.70 -11.49 -0.13
C LEU A 16 -13.97 -12.19 -0.64
N ALA A 17 -15.07 -11.44 -0.74
CA ALA A 17 -16.32 -11.92 -1.32
C ALA A 17 -16.64 -11.17 -2.62
N ALA A 18 -17.27 -11.85 -3.57
CA ALA A 18 -17.73 -11.24 -4.81
C ALA A 18 -19.08 -10.56 -4.58
N GLY A 19 -19.07 -9.21 -4.50
CA GLY A 19 -20.29 -8.41 -4.36
C GLY A 19 -20.92 -8.05 -5.71
N GLY A 20 -22.26 -7.95 -5.75
CA GLY A 20 -23.02 -7.46 -6.90
C GLY A 20 -23.12 -5.92 -6.94
N GLN A 21 -23.20 -5.37 -8.15
CA GLN A 21 -23.12 -3.94 -8.47
C GLN A 21 -24.19 -3.07 -7.76
N GLN A 22 -23.77 -2.02 -7.04
CA GLN A 22 -24.61 -0.85 -6.72
C GLN A 22 -23.76 0.44 -6.82
N PRO A 23 -24.24 1.50 -7.50
CA PRO A 23 -23.47 2.74 -7.66
C PRO A 23 -23.48 3.55 -6.36
N GLY A 24 -22.30 3.94 -5.87
CA GLY A 24 -22.16 4.96 -4.81
C GLY A 24 -21.63 4.47 -3.45
N ALA A 25 -20.77 3.43 -3.41
CA ALA A 25 -20.06 3.09 -2.17
C ALA A 25 -18.79 3.94 -2.03
N ALA A 26 -18.54 4.47 -0.83
CA ALA A 26 -17.33 5.22 -0.54
C ALA A 26 -16.08 4.36 -0.82
N ASP A 27 -15.11 4.91 -1.55
CA ASP A 27 -13.83 4.23 -1.84
C ASP A 27 -13.04 3.92 -0.56
N TYR A 28 -13.34 4.66 0.53
CA TYR A 28 -12.77 4.51 1.85
C TYR A 28 -13.82 4.17 2.90
N CYS A 29 -13.64 3.09 3.67
CA CYS A 29 -14.48 2.80 4.84
C CYS A 29 -13.71 2.22 6.02
N SER A 30 -14.00 2.73 7.22
CA SER A 30 -13.36 2.29 8.46
C SER A 30 -14.34 1.59 9.39
N TRP A 31 -13.83 0.61 10.14
CA TRP A 31 -14.57 -0.05 11.20
C TRP A 31 -13.81 0.01 12.52
N ARG A 32 -14.56 0.25 13.60
CA ARG A 32 -14.04 0.26 14.96
C ARG A 32 -15.02 -0.46 15.87
N GLY A 33 -14.54 -1.43 16.64
CA GLY A 33 -15.39 -2.21 17.56
C GLY A 33 -14.59 -2.89 18.68
N SER A 34 -15.29 -3.34 19.72
CA SER A 34 -14.69 -4.02 20.87
C SER A 34 -15.15 -5.47 21.00
N GLY A 35 -14.25 -6.36 21.43
CA GLY A 35 -14.57 -7.77 21.69
C GLY A 35 -15.25 -8.04 23.04
N LEU A 36 -15.59 -6.99 23.80
CA LEU A 36 -16.04 -7.09 25.20
C LEU A 36 -17.57 -7.19 25.37
N SER A 37 -18.37 -6.89 24.34
CA SER A 37 -19.84 -6.87 24.40
C SER A 37 -20.50 -8.25 24.25
N TRP A 38 -19.73 -9.32 24.43
CA TRP A 38 -20.09 -10.66 23.99
C TRP A 38 -20.68 -11.56 25.08
N GLU A 39 -21.73 -12.31 24.73
CA GLU A 39 -22.41 -13.30 25.55
C GLU A 39 -21.54 -14.57 25.79
N PRO A 40 -21.09 -14.88 27.02
CA PRO A 40 -20.06 -15.90 27.29
C PRO A 40 -20.29 -17.32 26.70
N ARG A 41 -21.53 -17.66 26.34
CA ARG A 41 -21.93 -19.01 25.89
C ARG A 41 -22.01 -19.23 24.39
N SER A 42 -22.12 -18.19 23.57
CA SER A 42 -22.22 -18.42 22.13
C SER A 42 -20.87 -18.94 21.58
N ARG A 43 -20.80 -19.45 20.36
CA ARG A 43 -19.50 -19.77 19.72
C ARG A 43 -19.34 -19.10 18.36
N ALA A 44 -20.26 -18.19 18.06
CA ALA A 44 -20.25 -17.42 16.84
C ALA A 44 -19.00 -16.54 16.77
N VAL A 45 -18.36 -16.56 15.61
CA VAL A 45 -17.34 -15.60 15.21
C VAL A 45 -18.08 -14.36 14.74
N GLU A 46 -17.72 -13.19 15.28
CA GLU A 46 -18.30 -11.93 14.82
C GLU A 46 -17.86 -11.68 13.38
N GLN A 47 -18.80 -11.29 12.51
CA GLN A 47 -18.50 -11.05 11.10
C GLN A 47 -18.79 -9.59 10.74
N VAL A 48 -17.76 -8.88 10.28
CA VAL A 48 -17.83 -7.49 9.82
C VAL A 48 -17.74 -7.46 8.32
N HIS A 49 -18.58 -6.64 7.71
CA HIS A 49 -18.71 -6.57 6.27
C HIS A 49 -18.39 -5.17 5.76
N LEU A 50 -17.38 -5.04 4.91
CA LEU A 50 -16.89 -3.76 4.40
C LEU A 50 -16.97 -3.76 2.88
N ARG A 51 -17.74 -2.82 2.33
CA ARG A 51 -18.01 -2.67 0.89
C ARG A 51 -17.24 -1.50 0.30
N CYS A 52 -15.94 -1.46 0.52
CA CYS A 52 -15.08 -0.40 0.01
C CYS A 52 -13.74 -1.00 -0.44
N THR A 53 -13.01 -0.24 -1.26
CA THR A 53 -11.74 -0.66 -1.86
C THR A 53 -10.53 -0.30 -1.02
N GLU A 54 -10.66 0.64 -0.09
CA GLU A 54 -9.62 1.03 0.84
C GLU A 54 -10.23 1.31 2.21
N GLY A 55 -9.46 1.17 3.29
CA GLY A 55 -9.97 1.48 4.62
C GLY A 55 -9.06 1.11 5.76
N SER A 56 -9.62 1.22 6.97
CA SER A 56 -8.95 0.82 8.21
C SER A 56 -9.88 0.02 9.11
N LEU A 57 -9.29 -0.87 9.90
CA LEU A 57 -10.00 -1.64 10.90
C LEU A 57 -9.30 -1.48 12.24
N GLU A 58 -10.06 -1.24 13.30
CA GLU A 58 -9.57 -1.15 14.68
C GLU A 58 -10.42 -2.04 15.59
N TRP A 59 -9.85 -3.15 16.05
CA TRP A 59 -10.49 -4.09 16.97
C TRP A 59 -9.88 -3.98 18.36
N MET A 60 -10.61 -3.34 19.27
CA MET A 60 -10.19 -3.11 20.65
C MET A 60 -10.56 -4.30 21.53
N TYR A 61 -9.65 -4.69 22.42
CA TYR A 61 -9.80 -5.82 23.32
C TYR A 61 -10.22 -7.12 22.58
N PRO A 62 -9.43 -7.56 21.58
CA PRO A 62 -9.74 -8.73 20.79
C PRO A 62 -9.96 -9.94 21.69
N ALA A 63 -11.11 -10.57 21.50
CA ALA A 63 -11.52 -11.78 22.17
C ALA A 63 -11.97 -12.79 21.12
N ARG A 64 -11.48 -14.03 21.21
CA ARG A 64 -11.84 -15.13 20.29
C ARG A 64 -11.44 -14.84 18.83
N ALA A 65 -12.39 -14.53 17.96
CA ALA A 65 -12.11 -14.29 16.55
C ALA A 65 -13.09 -13.28 15.93
N LEU A 66 -12.57 -12.48 15.00
CA LEU A 66 -13.30 -11.54 14.16
C LEU A 66 -13.09 -11.92 12.69
N ARG A 67 -14.16 -12.02 11.91
CA ARG A 67 -14.14 -12.34 10.48
C ARG A 67 -14.54 -11.11 9.66
N VAL A 68 -13.59 -10.54 8.95
CA VAL A 68 -13.75 -9.34 8.12
C VAL A 68 -13.95 -9.80 6.68
N VAL A 69 -15.08 -9.46 6.09
CA VAL A 69 -15.37 -9.72 4.69
C VAL A 69 -15.29 -8.41 3.92
N LEU A 70 -14.28 -8.30 3.07
CA LEU A 70 -14.06 -7.19 2.16
C LEU A 70 -14.74 -7.52 0.81
N GLU A 71 -15.73 -6.73 0.44
CA GLU A 71 -16.41 -6.80 -0.86
C GLU A 71 -15.98 -5.63 -1.74
N PRO A 72 -15.11 -5.84 -2.74
CA PRO A 72 -14.78 -4.79 -3.69
C PRO A 72 -16.01 -4.47 -4.56
N ASN A 73 -16.30 -3.18 -4.76
CA ASN A 73 -17.27 -2.72 -5.76
C ASN A 73 -16.64 -2.71 -7.17
N LEU A 74 -15.93 -3.78 -7.54
CA LEU A 74 -15.18 -3.90 -8.78
C LEU A 74 -15.87 -4.93 -9.68
N SER A 75 -16.03 -4.58 -10.96
CA SER A 75 -16.73 -5.35 -12.00
C SER A 75 -16.16 -6.74 -12.30
N SER A 76 -15.07 -7.15 -11.63
CA SER A 76 -14.56 -8.53 -11.65
C SER A 76 -13.92 -8.88 -10.30
N ALA A 77 -14.63 -9.67 -9.50
CA ALA A 77 -14.13 -10.26 -8.24
C ALA A 77 -13.11 -11.39 -8.45
N GLN A 78 -12.81 -11.75 -9.71
CA GLN A 78 -12.03 -12.97 -10.00
C GLN A 78 -10.52 -12.79 -9.74
N HIS A 79 -10.03 -11.57 -9.52
CA HIS A 79 -8.58 -11.32 -9.36
C HIS A 79 -8.26 -10.14 -8.41
N THR A 80 -9.03 -9.98 -7.33
CA THR A 80 -8.76 -8.93 -6.34
C THR A 80 -7.61 -9.35 -5.44
N THR A 81 -6.55 -8.54 -5.40
CA THR A 81 -5.47 -8.71 -4.41
C THR A 81 -5.75 -7.75 -3.26
N VAL A 82 -5.77 -8.27 -2.03
CA VAL A 82 -5.82 -7.43 -0.82
C VAL A 82 -4.41 -7.20 -0.30
N CYS A 83 -4.04 -5.93 -0.17
CA CYS A 83 -2.89 -5.47 0.57
C CYS A 83 -3.34 -5.16 2.00
N ILE A 84 -2.64 -5.67 3.01
CA ILE A 84 -2.92 -5.41 4.42
C ILE A 84 -1.66 -4.85 5.05
N LYS A 85 -1.79 -3.72 5.73
CA LYS A 85 -0.73 -3.10 6.52
C LYS A 85 -1.14 -3.08 7.99
N PRO A 86 -0.60 -3.99 8.82
CA PRO A 86 -0.79 -3.95 10.27
C PRO A 86 -0.25 -2.64 10.84
N ALA A 87 -0.91 -2.09 11.86
CA ALA A 87 -0.36 -0.95 12.59
C ALA A 87 0.92 -1.35 13.35
N SER A 88 1.86 -0.43 13.52
CA SER A 88 3.13 -0.71 14.22
C SER A 88 2.95 -0.97 15.71
N ASP A 89 1.82 -0.55 16.30
CA ASP A 89 1.41 -0.80 17.67
C ASP A 89 0.41 -1.96 17.81
N PHE A 90 0.25 -2.76 16.76
CA PHE A 90 -0.66 -3.89 16.72
C PHE A 90 -0.31 -4.93 17.79
N GLN A 91 -1.16 -5.01 18.81
CA GLN A 91 -0.96 -5.83 20.00
C GLN A 91 -2.28 -6.56 20.26
N GLY A 92 -2.31 -7.89 20.12
CA GLY A 92 -3.39 -8.71 20.70
C GLY A 92 -4.12 -9.73 19.82
N ALA A 93 -3.96 -9.74 18.49
CA ALA A 93 -4.53 -10.80 17.63
C ALA A 93 -3.54 -11.24 16.55
N SER A 94 -3.70 -12.41 15.95
CA SER A 94 -2.97 -12.78 14.72
C SER A 94 -3.86 -12.53 13.50
N ILE A 95 -3.32 -11.93 12.45
CA ILE A 95 -4.05 -11.62 11.21
C ILE A 95 -3.83 -12.73 10.19
N TYR A 96 -4.91 -13.32 9.70
CA TYR A 96 -4.90 -14.32 8.64
C TYR A 96 -5.76 -13.88 7.46
N VAL A 97 -5.32 -14.23 6.26
CA VAL A 97 -6.12 -14.10 5.04
C VAL A 97 -6.55 -15.50 4.59
N GLU A 98 -7.84 -15.65 4.31
CA GLU A 98 -8.38 -16.89 3.77
C GLU A 98 -8.30 -16.89 2.23
N ARG A 99 -7.63 -17.89 1.65
CA ARG A 99 -7.57 -18.12 0.20
C ARG A 99 -7.86 -19.58 -0.10
N ALA A 100 -8.84 -19.84 -0.97
CA ALA A 100 -9.26 -21.20 -1.35
C ALA A 100 -9.50 -22.12 -0.13
N GLY A 101 -10.17 -21.60 0.90
CA GLY A 101 -10.49 -22.34 2.14
C GLY A 101 -9.29 -22.58 3.07
N ARG A 102 -8.14 -21.94 2.84
CA ARG A 102 -6.94 -22.05 3.68
C ARG A 102 -6.57 -20.71 4.30
N LEU A 103 -6.19 -20.74 5.57
CA LEU A 103 -5.72 -19.56 6.29
C LEU A 103 -4.21 -19.36 6.11
N HIS A 104 -3.83 -18.15 5.72
CA HIS A 104 -2.44 -17.72 5.57
C HIS A 104 -2.14 -16.60 6.56
N LEU A 105 -1.17 -16.83 7.45
CA LEU A 105 -0.73 -15.82 8.42
C LEU A 105 -0.11 -14.62 7.69
N VAL A 106 -0.62 -13.42 7.97
CA VAL A 106 -0.12 -12.15 7.43
C VAL A 106 0.68 -11.39 8.48
N ALA A 107 0.24 -11.42 9.74
CA ALA A 107 0.93 -10.74 10.83
C ALA A 107 0.68 -11.44 12.17
N SER A 108 1.74 -11.52 12.99
CA SER A 108 1.68 -11.99 14.38
C SER A 108 1.74 -10.79 15.33
N PRO A 109 1.06 -10.83 16.48
CA PRO A 109 1.08 -9.74 17.45
C PRO A 109 2.46 -9.59 18.09
N GLN A 110 2.85 -8.35 18.41
CA GLN A 110 4.04 -8.09 19.23
C GLN A 110 3.83 -8.58 20.68
N LYS A 111 4.94 -8.93 21.35
CA LYS A 111 5.00 -9.74 22.59
C LYS A 111 4.39 -9.13 23.87
N ASP A 112 3.63 -8.04 23.81
CA ASP A 112 3.09 -7.37 25.00
C ASP A 112 1.55 -7.29 24.99
N ILE A 113 0.93 -7.70 26.09
CA ILE A 113 -0.52 -8.00 26.21
C ILE A 113 -1.29 -6.85 26.88
N SER A 114 -0.58 -5.78 27.28
CA SER A 114 -1.12 -4.71 28.12
C SER A 114 -2.10 -3.77 27.38
N ARG A 115 -1.92 -3.56 26.06
CA ARG A 115 -2.85 -2.78 25.22
C ARG A 115 -3.32 -3.61 24.05
N ARG A 116 -4.52 -4.18 24.16
CA ARG A 116 -5.01 -5.15 23.17
C ARG A 116 -5.77 -4.42 22.06
N THR A 117 -5.10 -3.80 21.09
CA THR A 117 -5.77 -3.30 19.89
C THR A 117 -5.18 -3.97 18.66
N ALA A 118 -6.05 -4.63 17.91
CA ALA A 118 -5.75 -5.21 16.62
C ALA A 118 -6.22 -4.26 15.50
N SER A 119 -5.30 -3.46 14.98
CA SER A 119 -5.55 -2.50 13.89
C SER A 119 -4.75 -2.77 12.61
N PHE A 120 -5.38 -2.56 11.45
CA PHE A 120 -4.72 -2.62 10.14
C PHE A 120 -5.39 -1.71 9.12
N GLN A 121 -4.64 -1.30 8.10
CA GLN A 121 -5.16 -0.66 6.89
C GLN A 121 -5.24 -1.69 5.76
N TYR A 122 -6.22 -1.57 4.87
CA TYR A 122 -6.35 -2.44 3.71
C TYR A 122 -6.64 -1.67 2.42
N GLU A 123 -6.16 -2.21 1.32
CA GLU A 123 -6.35 -1.69 -0.04
C GLU A 123 -6.59 -2.87 -0.99
N LEU A 124 -7.60 -2.77 -1.84
CA LEU A 124 -8.02 -3.77 -2.81
C LEU A 124 -7.56 -3.35 -4.20
N LEU A 125 -6.70 -4.15 -4.80
CA LEU A 125 -6.21 -3.93 -6.16
C LEU A 125 -7.08 -4.72 -7.16
N GLY A 126 -7.79 -3.99 -8.01
CA GLY A 126 -8.54 -4.55 -9.15
C GLY A 126 -7.63 -4.84 -10.34
N ASN A 127 -7.67 -6.06 -10.87
CA ASN A 127 -6.88 -6.42 -12.03
C ASN A 127 -7.53 -5.86 -13.31
N GLN A 128 -7.14 -4.67 -13.76
CA GLN A 128 -7.49 -4.22 -15.11
C GLN A 128 -6.59 -4.95 -16.13
N SER A 129 -7.22 -5.88 -16.86
CA SER A 129 -6.85 -6.39 -18.19
C SER A 129 -5.78 -7.48 -18.34
N ALA A 130 -6.24 -8.63 -18.87
CA ALA A 130 -5.63 -9.46 -19.91
C ALA A 130 -4.10 -9.72 -19.89
N ALA A 131 -3.64 -10.64 -19.04
CA ALA A 131 -2.50 -11.54 -19.32
C ALA A 131 -2.50 -12.69 -18.30
N GLY A 132 -2.06 -13.87 -18.72
CA GLY A 132 -2.35 -15.16 -18.09
C GLY A 132 -1.73 -15.46 -16.71
N PRO A 133 -1.94 -16.69 -16.20
CA PRO A 133 -1.80 -17.02 -14.78
C PRO A 133 -0.35 -17.12 -14.28
N ASP A 134 0.62 -17.28 -15.18
CA ASP A 134 2.01 -17.61 -14.85
C ASP A 134 2.91 -16.39 -14.54
N PHE A 135 2.36 -15.18 -14.67
CA PHE A 135 3.10 -13.94 -14.38
C PHE A 135 3.06 -13.54 -12.89
N LYS A 136 2.22 -14.15 -12.03
CA LYS A 136 1.84 -13.47 -10.77
C LYS A 136 2.77 -13.65 -9.56
N LYS A 137 3.73 -14.59 -9.57
CA LYS A 137 4.66 -14.78 -8.43
C LYS A 137 6.09 -14.31 -8.72
N MET A 138 6.46 -14.24 -10.00
CA MET A 138 7.77 -13.75 -10.45
C MET A 138 7.75 -12.23 -10.74
N THR A 139 6.62 -11.64 -11.12
CA THR A 139 6.61 -10.25 -11.63
C THR A 139 6.56 -9.18 -10.54
N LEU A 140 6.10 -9.49 -9.32
CA LEU A 140 6.16 -8.54 -8.20
C LEU A 140 7.58 -8.36 -7.63
N VAL A 141 8.39 -9.43 -7.69
CA VAL A 141 9.79 -9.42 -7.20
C VAL A 141 10.78 -9.09 -8.32
N LYS A 142 10.38 -9.32 -9.58
CA LYS A 142 11.17 -9.11 -10.81
C LYS A 142 10.65 -7.96 -11.70
N ALA A 143 9.80 -7.09 -11.16
CA ALA A 143 9.82 -5.65 -11.50
C ALA A 143 11.04 -4.93 -10.85
N THR A 144 12.07 -5.74 -10.55
CA THR A 144 13.52 -5.57 -10.54
C THR A 144 13.97 -4.13 -10.61
N CYS A 145 14.80 -3.72 -9.67
CA CYS A 145 15.53 -2.46 -9.53
C CYS A 145 16.39 -2.06 -10.76
N ARG A 146 15.79 -2.09 -11.94
CA ARG A 146 16.33 -1.67 -13.22
C ARG A 146 15.77 -0.28 -13.52
N PRO A 147 16.52 0.55 -14.24
CA PRO A 147 15.96 1.76 -14.81
C PRO A 147 14.77 1.42 -15.71
N CYS A 148 13.73 2.26 -15.65
CA CYS A 148 12.61 2.20 -16.59
C CYS A 148 13.11 2.46 -18.00
N ASP A 149 12.55 1.76 -18.99
CA ASP A 149 12.78 2.10 -20.39
C ASP A 149 11.96 3.34 -20.81
N ASN A 150 12.13 3.79 -22.05
CA ASN A 150 11.46 5.01 -22.54
C ASN A 150 9.93 4.88 -22.53
N VAL A 151 9.38 3.70 -22.84
CA VAL A 151 7.93 3.48 -22.91
C VAL A 151 7.36 3.44 -21.49
N GLU A 152 8.00 2.70 -20.59
CA GLU A 152 7.65 2.63 -19.17
C GLU A 152 7.70 4.00 -18.52
N LEU A 153 8.74 4.80 -18.80
CA LEU A 153 8.88 6.14 -18.27
C LEU A 153 7.75 7.07 -18.74
N LEU A 154 7.43 7.04 -20.03
CA LEU A 154 6.36 7.88 -20.60
C LEU A 154 4.98 7.48 -20.04
N MET A 155 4.74 6.19 -19.85
CA MET A 155 3.51 5.70 -19.22
C MET A 155 3.45 6.07 -17.72
N ALA A 156 4.56 5.95 -16.98
CA ALA A 156 4.60 6.23 -15.55
C ALA A 156 4.15 7.67 -15.23
N ILE A 157 4.54 8.65 -16.04
CA ILE A 157 4.12 10.05 -15.87
C ILE A 157 2.60 10.20 -15.96
N CYS A 158 1.97 9.39 -16.81
CA CYS A 158 0.54 9.46 -17.09
C CYS A 158 -0.28 8.71 -16.04
N SER A 159 0.22 7.60 -15.50
CA SER A 159 -0.54 6.70 -14.62
C SER A 159 -0.13 6.75 -13.15
N SER A 160 0.96 7.42 -12.79
CA SER A 160 1.40 7.52 -11.39
C SER A 160 0.50 8.44 -10.55
N ASP A 161 0.36 8.09 -9.27
CA ASP A 161 -0.34 8.89 -8.26
C ASP A 161 0.43 10.16 -7.91
N PHE A 162 1.76 10.11 -7.99
CA PHE A 162 2.62 11.28 -7.84
C PHE A 162 3.68 11.39 -8.94
N VAL A 163 3.99 12.62 -9.32
CA VAL A 163 5.08 12.98 -10.23
C VAL A 163 5.72 14.26 -9.70
N VAL A 164 6.98 14.18 -9.28
CA VAL A 164 7.70 15.30 -8.66
C VAL A 164 9.11 15.44 -9.22
N LYS A 165 9.59 16.68 -9.39
CA LYS A 165 11.00 16.99 -9.65
C LYS A 165 11.68 17.39 -8.35
N GLY A 166 12.83 16.80 -8.06
CA GLY A 166 13.58 17.11 -6.86
C GLY A 166 14.97 16.50 -6.83
N SER A 167 15.65 16.63 -5.69
CA SER A 167 16.98 16.08 -5.44
C SER A 167 16.98 15.19 -4.19
N ILE A 168 17.88 14.20 -4.17
CA ILE A 168 17.98 13.27 -3.03
C ILE A 168 18.71 13.96 -1.89
N ARG A 169 18.02 14.20 -0.78
CA ARG A 169 18.59 14.77 0.45
C ARG A 169 19.37 13.70 1.21
N ASN A 170 18.71 12.57 1.48
CA ASN A 170 19.25 11.47 2.26
C ASN A 170 18.68 10.12 1.80
N VAL A 171 19.39 9.04 2.10
CA VAL A 171 18.89 7.67 1.92
C VAL A 171 19.16 6.90 3.20
N SER A 172 18.13 6.27 3.76
CA SER A 172 18.24 5.36 4.90
C SER A 172 17.81 3.95 4.50
N HIS A 173 18.36 2.96 5.18
CA HIS A 173 18.13 1.55 4.92
C HIS A 173 17.56 0.89 6.17
N ASP A 174 16.44 0.21 6.03
CA ASP A 174 15.79 -0.57 7.08
C ASP A 174 15.90 -2.05 6.72
N SER A 175 16.86 -2.73 7.35
CA SER A 175 17.10 -4.16 7.14
C SER A 175 16.01 -5.04 7.74
N GLU A 176 15.32 -4.59 8.80
CA GLU A 176 14.26 -5.38 9.44
C GLU A 176 13.06 -5.49 8.50
N ASN A 177 12.66 -4.34 7.94
CA ASN A 177 11.51 -4.27 7.04
C ASN A 177 11.88 -4.50 5.56
N HIS A 178 13.15 -4.77 5.24
CA HIS A 178 13.65 -4.98 3.88
C HIS A 178 13.36 -3.79 2.94
N MET A 179 13.38 -2.58 3.48
CA MET A 179 13.03 -1.33 2.79
C MET A 179 14.18 -0.32 2.79
N SER A 180 14.13 0.60 1.85
CA SER A 180 14.96 1.80 1.84
C SER A 180 14.08 3.03 1.68
N GLN A 181 14.39 4.07 2.42
CA GLN A 181 13.69 5.35 2.36
C GLN A 181 14.62 6.39 1.73
N VAL A 182 14.07 7.11 0.75
CA VAL A 182 14.73 8.19 0.03
C VAL A 182 14.05 9.48 0.42
N ASP A 183 14.73 10.34 1.17
CA ASP A 183 14.22 11.66 1.52
C ASP A 183 14.52 12.63 0.39
N VAL A 184 13.48 13.22 -0.20
CA VAL A 184 13.60 14.09 -1.38
C VAL A 184 13.33 15.55 -0.99
N ASN A 185 14.18 16.45 -1.49
CA ASN A 185 13.88 17.87 -1.54
C ASN A 185 13.17 18.16 -2.87
N VAL A 186 11.91 18.55 -2.81
CA VAL A 186 11.03 18.72 -3.96
C VAL A 186 11.12 20.17 -4.44
N GLN A 187 11.51 20.33 -5.70
CA GLN A 187 11.52 21.62 -6.36
C GLN A 187 10.17 21.92 -7.00
N LYS A 188 9.48 20.88 -7.48
CA LYS A 188 8.20 21.02 -8.15
C LYS A 188 7.36 19.76 -8.05
N VAL A 189 6.09 19.93 -7.69
CA VAL A 189 5.08 18.87 -7.73
C VAL A 189 4.25 19.06 -9.00
N TYR A 190 4.27 18.08 -9.90
CA TYR A 190 3.42 18.08 -11.09
C TYR A 190 2.08 17.38 -10.83
N ARG A 191 2.11 16.33 -9.99
CA ARG A 191 0.95 15.56 -9.57
C ARG A 191 1.21 14.96 -8.19
N GLN A 192 0.21 14.97 -7.32
CA GLN A 192 0.12 14.11 -6.14
C GLN A 192 -1.37 13.94 -5.79
N LYS A 193 -1.82 12.70 -5.58
CA LYS A 193 -3.23 12.41 -5.22
C LYS A 193 -3.51 12.88 -3.79
N ASN A 194 -2.68 12.49 -2.83
CA ASN A 194 -2.73 12.96 -1.46
C ASN A 194 -1.51 13.84 -1.12
N ARG A 195 -1.48 14.39 0.10
CA ARG A 195 -0.44 15.32 0.58
C ARG A 195 0.82 14.58 1.05
N ILE A 196 1.42 13.78 0.17
CA ILE A 196 2.64 13.01 0.45
C ILE A 196 3.83 13.97 0.66
N PHE A 197 3.95 14.94 -0.25
CA PHE A 197 4.99 15.97 -0.19
C PHE A 197 4.37 17.21 0.41
N GLN A 198 5.00 17.74 1.46
CA GLN A 198 4.50 18.88 2.22
C GLN A 198 5.57 19.95 2.30
N GLN A 199 5.12 21.21 2.37
CA GLN A 199 5.99 22.34 2.55
C GLN A 199 6.36 22.45 4.03
N ASP A 200 7.66 22.50 4.31
CA ASP A 200 8.18 22.79 5.65
C ASP A 200 7.89 24.25 5.99
N GLU A 201 7.10 24.49 7.04
CA GLU A 201 6.63 25.85 7.38
C GLU A 201 7.77 26.83 7.72
N ALA A 202 8.90 26.31 8.22
CA ALA A 202 10.05 27.12 8.61
C ALA A 202 10.96 27.48 7.42
N SER A 203 11.22 26.54 6.52
CA SER A 203 12.13 26.75 5.38
C SER A 203 11.42 27.07 4.06
N GLY A 204 10.11 26.85 3.96
CA GLY A 204 9.37 26.94 2.71
C GLY A 204 9.73 25.84 1.69
N GLU A 205 10.61 24.90 2.05
CA GLU A 205 11.03 23.82 1.16
C GLU A 205 10.01 22.67 1.17
N TRP A 206 9.68 22.16 -0.01
CA TRP A 206 8.83 20.97 -0.11
C TRP A 206 9.67 19.72 0.13
N ARG A 207 9.21 18.84 1.01
CA ARG A 207 9.92 17.61 1.36
C ARG A 207 8.96 16.43 1.45
N GLY A 208 9.48 15.23 1.27
CA GLY A 208 8.74 14.01 1.50
C GLY A 208 9.59 12.74 1.34
N PRO A 209 9.22 11.66 2.04
CA PRO A 209 9.88 10.37 1.93
C PRO A 209 9.31 9.55 0.75
N ILE A 210 10.17 8.85 0.04
CA ILE A 210 9.79 7.86 -0.97
C ILE A 210 10.42 6.51 -0.61
N ARG A 211 9.61 5.44 -0.59
CA ARG A 211 10.05 4.08 -0.25
C ARG A 211 10.38 3.25 -1.48
N THR A 212 11.34 2.36 -1.31
CA THR A 212 11.74 1.37 -2.31
C THR A 212 12.30 0.13 -1.62
N LEU A 213 12.53 -0.94 -2.38
CA LEU A 213 13.03 -2.20 -1.84
C LEU A 213 14.52 -2.10 -1.51
N LEU A 214 14.94 -2.68 -0.39
CA LEU A 214 16.35 -2.69 0.04
C LEU A 214 17.29 -3.32 -1.01
N GLN A 215 16.81 -4.34 -1.73
CA GLN A 215 17.56 -5.00 -2.80
C GLN A 215 17.93 -4.07 -3.97
N CYS A 216 17.27 -2.91 -4.10
CA CYS A 216 17.59 -1.92 -5.12
C CYS A 216 18.87 -1.13 -4.83
N LYS A 217 19.39 -1.21 -3.59
CA LYS A 217 20.66 -0.58 -3.20
C LYS A 217 20.75 0.88 -3.64
N VAL A 218 19.64 1.61 -3.46
CA VAL A 218 19.55 3.02 -3.84
C VAL A 218 20.57 3.82 -3.04
N LYS A 219 21.21 4.78 -3.71
CA LYS A 219 22.22 5.65 -3.13
C LYS A 219 21.86 7.09 -3.44
N LYS A 220 22.38 8.01 -2.61
CA LYS A 220 22.28 9.44 -2.89
C LYS A 220 23.02 9.78 -4.19
N GLY A 221 22.26 10.16 -5.21
CA GLY A 221 22.77 10.71 -6.46
C GLY A 221 22.77 12.24 -6.44
N THR A 222 23.67 12.84 -7.22
CA THR A 222 23.71 14.30 -7.45
C THR A 222 22.75 14.72 -8.56
N GLY A 223 22.29 15.97 -8.53
CA GLY A 223 21.42 16.57 -9.54
C GLY A 223 19.93 16.33 -9.32
N ASP A 224 19.14 16.74 -10.31
CA ASP A 224 17.69 16.65 -10.28
C ASP A 224 17.19 15.36 -10.93
N PHE A 225 16.20 14.76 -10.29
CA PHE A 225 15.51 13.55 -10.73
C PHE A 225 14.02 13.84 -10.91
N LEU A 226 13.39 13.11 -11.84
CA LEU A 226 11.94 13.00 -11.89
C LEU A 226 11.54 11.74 -11.14
N PHE A 227 10.82 11.89 -10.03
CA PHE A 227 10.29 10.77 -9.28
C PHE A 227 8.84 10.54 -9.67
N THR A 228 8.54 9.31 -10.06
CA THR A 228 7.18 8.82 -10.33
C THR A 228 6.91 7.63 -9.44
N GLY A 229 5.66 7.37 -9.12
CA GLY A 229 5.31 6.24 -8.28
C GLY A 229 3.85 6.22 -7.89
N ASN A 230 3.53 5.26 -7.04
CA ASN A 230 2.18 5.03 -6.54
C ASN A 230 2.14 5.30 -5.05
N GLU A 231 0.96 5.65 -4.56
CA GLU A 231 0.71 5.82 -3.15
C GLU A 231 0.03 4.57 -2.60
N HIS A 232 0.58 3.98 -1.55
CA HIS A 232 -0.04 2.88 -0.83
C HIS A 232 -0.08 3.23 0.65
N PHE A 233 -1.27 3.25 1.25
CA PHE A 233 -1.45 3.55 2.69
C PHE A 233 -0.83 4.87 3.14
N GLY A 234 -0.97 5.93 2.34
CA GLY A 234 -0.36 7.24 2.62
C GLY A 234 1.15 7.32 2.40
N GLU A 235 1.78 6.25 1.90
CA GLU A 235 3.22 6.18 1.68
C GLU A 235 3.52 6.15 0.19
N ALA A 236 4.46 7.00 -0.25
CA ALA A 236 4.95 6.99 -1.62
C ALA A 236 5.88 5.80 -1.86
N TRP A 237 5.58 5.02 -2.90
CA TRP A 237 6.41 3.93 -3.40
C TRP A 237 7.01 4.30 -4.75
N LEU A 238 8.32 4.12 -4.87
CA LEU A 238 9.09 4.48 -6.05
C LEU A 238 8.73 3.61 -7.26
N GLY A 239 8.34 4.25 -8.37
CA GLY A 239 8.22 3.66 -9.70
C GLY A 239 9.49 3.91 -10.52
N CYS A 240 9.53 5.01 -11.27
CA CYS A 240 10.69 5.44 -12.05
C CYS A 240 11.39 6.66 -11.44
N ALA A 241 12.72 6.71 -11.57
CA ALA A 241 13.56 7.80 -11.06
C ALA A 241 14.68 8.22 -12.05
N PRO A 242 14.39 8.58 -13.31
CA PRO A 242 15.42 9.07 -14.22
C PRO A 242 15.95 10.44 -13.78
N ARG A 243 17.13 10.82 -14.29
CA ARG A 243 17.58 12.20 -14.22
C ARG A 243 16.63 13.08 -15.02
N PHE A 244 16.31 14.26 -14.50
CA PHE A 244 15.33 15.15 -15.14
C PHE A 244 15.78 15.58 -16.55
N LYS A 245 17.10 15.75 -16.76
CA LYS A 245 17.69 16.07 -18.07
C LYS A 245 17.40 14.98 -19.11
N ASP A 246 17.59 13.72 -18.75
CA ASP A 246 17.41 12.58 -19.66
C ASP A 246 15.92 12.40 -20.00
N PHE A 247 15.07 12.53 -18.99
CA PHE A 247 13.62 12.53 -19.16
C PHE A 247 13.15 13.63 -20.12
N SER A 248 13.62 14.87 -19.95
CA SER A 248 13.22 16.00 -20.79
C SER A 248 13.51 15.71 -22.28
N PHE A 249 14.69 15.16 -22.57
CA PHE A 249 15.05 14.75 -23.93
C PHE A 249 14.12 13.66 -24.48
N ILE A 250 13.86 12.61 -23.71
CA ILE A 250 12.97 11.50 -24.11
C ILE A 250 11.54 12.01 -24.39
N TYR A 251 11.00 12.85 -23.51
CA TYR A 251 9.65 13.38 -23.63
C TYR A 251 9.49 14.31 -24.83
N HIS A 252 10.47 15.19 -25.09
CA HIS A 252 10.44 16.05 -26.27
C HIS A 252 10.50 15.24 -27.58
N ALA A 253 11.38 14.24 -27.66
CA ALA A 253 11.50 13.37 -28.83
C ALA A 253 10.20 12.59 -29.10
N ALA A 254 9.53 12.11 -28.05
CA ALA A 254 8.25 11.42 -28.18
C ALA A 254 7.09 12.38 -28.50
N ARG A 255 7.14 13.64 -28.03
CA ARG A 255 6.17 14.70 -28.37
C ARG A 255 6.21 15.06 -29.85
N GLU A 256 7.41 15.24 -30.41
CA GLU A 256 7.60 15.54 -31.84
C GLU A 256 7.03 14.45 -32.74
N ARG A 257 7.14 13.19 -32.30
CA ARG A 257 6.61 12.02 -33.00
C ARG A 257 5.13 11.74 -32.71
N ARG A 258 4.47 12.56 -31.87
CA ARG A 258 3.11 12.33 -31.34
C ARG A 258 2.91 10.93 -30.74
N ALA A 259 3.95 10.42 -30.09
CA ALA A 259 3.97 9.10 -29.45
C ALA A 259 3.83 9.18 -27.92
N ASN A 260 3.52 10.36 -27.37
CA ASN A 260 3.31 10.55 -25.94
C ASN A 260 1.94 9.98 -25.51
N PRO A 261 1.88 9.18 -24.44
CA PRO A 261 0.61 8.66 -23.93
C PRO A 261 -0.30 9.73 -23.30
N CYS A 262 0.28 10.83 -22.80
CA CYS A 262 -0.44 11.97 -22.27
C CYS A 262 0.36 13.27 -22.42
N GLU A 263 -0.31 14.41 -22.24
CA GLU A 263 0.36 15.71 -22.14
C GLU A 263 0.89 15.97 -20.73
N PHE A 264 2.15 16.39 -20.67
CA PHE A 264 2.88 16.76 -19.47
C PHE A 264 3.56 18.12 -19.67
N GLN A 265 3.38 19.02 -18.68
CA GLN A 265 3.93 20.37 -18.70
C GLN A 265 5.28 20.40 -17.97
N LEU A 266 6.36 20.69 -18.70
CA LEU A 266 7.73 20.74 -18.15
C LEU A 266 8.10 22.05 -17.44
N ASN A 267 7.28 23.11 -17.59
CA ASN A 267 7.57 24.50 -17.21
C ASN A 267 7.36 24.77 -15.74
#